data_AF-A0A6C1BV42-F1
#
_entry.id   AF-A0A6C1BV42-F1
#
_cell.length_a   1.000
_cell.length_b   1.000
_cell.length_c   1.000
_cell.angle_alpha   90.00
_cell.angle_beta   90.00
_cell.angle_gamma   90.00
#
_symmetry.space_group_name_H-M   'P 1'
#
loop_
_entity.id
_entity.type
_entity.pdbx_description
1 polymer ?
#
loop_
_entity_poly.entity_id
_entity_poly.type
_entity_poly.pdbx_seq_one_letter_code
_entity_poly.pdbx_strand_id
1 'polypeptide(L)'
;MLRIRLREWLYILLLAFLLGFSISGFVASLHGQNLMPMAFLGLLTSGYIFILSLITTEINNRWIVKKMPEFLRTPFSLLLALLSGFFGAIGGYLTNETFRIVDLHLPMSKALSLSFFLGIMTASLGYLLYKLVSLQRREEENKRLLLEEHIRNLESQISPHFMFNTLNALAELVYQNPRKAEEAILALASLLRKSLYFEPLITLQEEIDLLKDYWKVISLASS
;
A
#
# COMPACT_ATOMS: atom_id res chain seq x y z
N MET A 1 -1.91 10.80 0.19
CA MET A 1 -3.28 10.93 -0.37
C MET A 1 -3.80 9.52 -0.68
N LEU A 2 -4.92 9.10 -0.09
CA LEU A 2 -5.54 7.79 -0.39
C LEU A 2 -6.38 7.92 -1.66
N ARG A 3 -5.73 7.80 -2.82
CA ARG A 3 -6.45 7.76 -4.10
C ARG A 3 -6.99 6.35 -4.30
N ILE A 4 -8.17 6.08 -3.75
CA ILE A 4 -8.90 4.84 -4.01
C ILE A 4 -9.16 4.78 -5.51
N ARG A 5 -8.66 3.75 -6.18
CA ARG A 5 -8.82 3.55 -7.62
C ARG A 5 -10.26 3.20 -7.93
N LEU A 6 -10.73 3.50 -9.15
CA LEU A 6 -12.09 3.18 -9.59
C LEU A 6 -12.44 1.70 -9.38
N ARG A 7 -11.47 0.80 -9.63
CA ARG A 7 -11.61 -0.64 -9.39
C ARG A 7 -11.87 -0.99 -7.92
N GLU A 8 -11.26 -0.28 -6.98
CA GLU A 8 -11.45 -0.51 -5.55
C GLU A 8 -12.85 -0.07 -5.11
N TRP A 9 -13.34 1.05 -5.63
CA TRP A 9 -14.74 1.46 -5.46
C TRP A 9 -15.73 0.44 -6.02
N LEU A 10 -15.41 -0.16 -7.17
CA LEU A 10 -16.25 -1.20 -7.77
C LEU A 10 -16.32 -2.46 -6.91
N TYR A 11 -15.19 -2.88 -6.30
CA TYR A 11 -15.20 -3.98 -5.33
C TYR A 11 -16.00 -3.66 -4.08
N ILE A 12 -15.87 -2.45 -3.54
CA ILE A 12 -16.66 -2.00 -2.37
C ILE A 12 -18.16 -2.01 -2.69
N LEU A 13 -18.54 -1.54 -3.88
CA LEU A 13 -19.93 -1.55 -4.34
C LEU A 13 -20.48 -2.97 -4.45
N LEU A 14 -19.76 -3.86 -5.13
CA LEU A 14 -20.16 -5.26 -5.29
C LEU A 14 -20.31 -5.97 -3.94
N LEU A 15 -19.37 -5.75 -3.03
CA LEU A 15 -19.43 -6.30 -1.68
C LEU A 15 -20.63 -5.74 -0.90
N ALA A 16 -20.88 -4.44 -0.97
CA ALA A 16 -22.02 -3.80 -0.30
C ALA A 16 -23.36 -4.37 -0.81
N PHE A 17 -23.49 -4.56 -2.13
CA PHE A 17 -24.68 -5.16 -2.74
C PHE A 17 -24.85 -6.62 -2.35
N LEU A 18 -23.77 -7.39 -2.34
CA LEU A 18 -23.80 -8.80 -1.94
C LEU A 18 -24.21 -8.96 -0.46
N LEU A 19 -23.67 -8.11 0.42
CA LEU A 19 -24.06 -8.08 1.83
C LEU A 19 -25.51 -7.61 2.01
N GLY A 20 -25.92 -6.55 1.30
CA GLY A 20 -27.29 -6.05 1.33
C GLY A 20 -28.31 -7.11 0.90
N PHE A 21 -28.01 -7.85 -0.18
CA PHE A 21 -28.81 -8.99 -0.64
C PHE A 21 -28.83 -10.14 0.38
N SER A 22 -27.68 -10.49 0.95
CA SER A 22 -27.58 -11.60 1.91
C SER A 22 -28.34 -11.31 3.21
N ILE A 23 -28.18 -10.09 3.76
CA ILE A 23 -28.85 -9.67 4.99
C ILE A 23 -30.36 -9.59 4.76
N SER A 24 -30.79 -8.97 3.67
CA SER A 24 -32.22 -8.87 3.35
C SER A 24 -32.87 -10.23 3.09
N GLY A 25 -32.18 -11.16 2.42
CA GLY A 25 -32.65 -12.52 2.24
C GLY A 25 -32.80 -13.28 3.57
N PHE A 26 -31.85 -13.10 4.49
CA PHE A 26 -31.95 -13.65 5.84
C PHE A 26 -33.13 -13.06 6.63
N VAL A 27 -33.33 -11.74 6.57
CA VAL A 27 -34.47 -11.06 7.21
C VAL A 27 -35.80 -11.52 6.62
N ALA A 28 -35.86 -11.72 5.30
CA ALA A 28 -37.05 -12.24 4.61
C ALA A 28 -37.44 -13.62 5.12
N SER A 29 -36.45 -14.51 5.28
CA SER A 29 -36.66 -15.86 5.82
C SER A 29 -37.16 -15.85 7.27
N LEU A 30 -36.71 -14.91 8.10
CA LEU A 30 -37.12 -14.81 9.50
C LEU A 30 -38.54 -14.25 9.69
N HIS A 31 -38.93 -13.29 8.85
CA HIS A 31 -40.22 -12.59 8.99
C HIS A 31 -41.30 -13.14 8.07
N GLY A 32 -41.04 -14.25 7.35
CA GLY A 32 -41.98 -14.83 6.40
C GLY A 32 -42.32 -13.90 5.23
N GLN A 33 -41.43 -12.97 4.90
CA GLN A 33 -41.63 -11.98 3.84
C GLN A 33 -41.12 -12.50 2.50
N ASN A 34 -41.67 -11.97 1.41
CA ASN A 34 -41.21 -12.32 0.07
C ASN A 34 -39.75 -11.90 -0.15
N LEU A 35 -38.94 -12.81 -0.71
CA LEU A 35 -37.51 -12.58 -0.93
C LEU A 35 -37.24 -11.41 -1.89
N MET A 36 -38.00 -11.30 -2.99
CA MET A 36 -37.76 -10.28 -4.01
C MET A 36 -37.86 -8.82 -3.51
N PRO A 37 -38.96 -8.39 -2.88
CA PRO A 37 -39.06 -7.01 -2.38
C PRO A 37 -38.08 -6.74 -1.23
N MET A 38 -37.75 -7.75 -0.41
CA MET A 38 -36.71 -7.63 0.60
C MET A 38 -35.32 -7.45 -0.01
N ALA A 39 -34.96 -8.26 -0.99
CA ALA A 39 -33.70 -8.15 -1.72
C ALA A 39 -33.56 -6.78 -2.38
N PHE A 40 -34.64 -6.27 -2.98
CA PHE A 40 -34.66 -4.94 -3.57
C PHE A 40 -34.42 -3.84 -2.52
N LEU A 41 -35.08 -3.93 -1.35
CA LEU A 41 -34.85 -3.00 -0.23
C LEU A 41 -33.40 -3.08 0.30
N GLY A 42 -32.82 -4.28 0.40
CA GLY A 42 -31.43 -4.50 0.79
C GLY A 42 -30.43 -3.87 -0.20
N LEU A 43 -30.69 -3.99 -1.50
CA LEU A 43 -29.87 -3.35 -2.53
C LEU A 43 -30.01 -1.83 -2.47
N LEU A 44 -31.22 -1.29 -2.33
CA LEU A 44 -31.44 0.15 -2.19
C LEU A 44 -30.73 0.74 -0.97
N THR A 45 -30.88 0.12 0.21
CA THR A 45 -30.21 0.55 1.45
C THR A 45 -28.69 0.55 1.28
N SER A 46 -28.12 -0.52 0.71
CA SER A 46 -26.68 -0.59 0.42
C SER A 46 -26.22 0.46 -0.60
N GLY A 47 -27.04 0.79 -1.60
CA GLY A 47 -26.80 1.87 -2.57
C GLY A 47 -26.75 3.25 -1.91
N TYR A 48 -27.69 3.55 -1.00
CA TYR A 48 -27.65 4.81 -0.24
C TYR A 48 -26.39 4.92 0.62
N ILE A 49 -26.03 3.86 1.35
CA ILE A 49 -24.81 3.83 2.17
C ILE A 49 -23.58 4.05 1.27
N PHE A 50 -23.51 3.37 0.12
CA PHE A 50 -22.39 3.50 -0.80
C PHE A 50 -22.23 4.93 -1.35
N ILE A 51 -23.31 5.55 -1.82
CA ILE A 51 -23.27 6.91 -2.37
C ILE A 51 -22.80 7.91 -1.31
N LEU A 52 -23.36 7.83 -0.09
CA LEU A 52 -22.94 8.67 1.02
C LEU A 52 -21.48 8.41 1.41
N SER A 53 -21.03 7.16 1.36
CA SER A 53 -19.66 6.77 1.69
C SER A 53 -18.68 7.34 0.67
N LEU A 54 -19.05 7.34 -0.61
CA LEU A 54 -18.28 7.94 -1.68
C LEU A 54 -18.15 9.46 -1.50
N ILE A 55 -19.25 10.14 -1.20
CA ILE A 55 -19.25 11.59 -0.95
C ILE A 55 -18.38 11.94 0.26
N THR A 56 -18.60 11.27 1.39
CA THR A 56 -17.85 11.53 2.63
C THR A 56 -16.37 11.23 2.47
N THR A 57 -15.98 10.19 1.74
CA THR A 57 -14.58 9.85 1.46
C THR A 57 -13.92 10.89 0.56
N GLU A 58 -14.63 11.42 -0.43
CA GLU A 58 -14.11 12.49 -1.29
C GLU A 58 -13.92 13.80 -0.50
N ILE A 59 -14.86 14.14 0.38
CA ILE A 59 -14.73 15.27 1.31
C ILE A 59 -13.52 15.05 2.23
N ASN A 60 -13.37 13.84 2.79
CA ASN A 60 -12.26 13.48 3.66
C ASN A 60 -10.89 13.67 2.98
N ASN A 61 -10.75 13.14 1.77
CA ASN A 61 -9.50 13.23 1.02
C ASN A 61 -9.17 14.64 0.54
N ARG A 62 -10.18 15.44 0.15
CA ARG A 62 -9.95 16.80 -0.36
C ARG A 62 -9.73 17.83 0.73
N TRP A 63 -10.50 17.75 1.82
CA TRP A 63 -10.53 18.78 2.86
C TRP A 63 -9.82 18.36 4.13
N ILE A 64 -10.20 17.24 4.73
CA ILE A 64 -9.74 16.84 6.08
C ILE A 64 -8.27 16.47 6.08
N VAL A 65 -7.83 15.64 5.13
CA VAL A 65 -6.41 15.24 5.05
C VAL A 65 -5.49 16.44 4.79
N LYS A 66 -5.96 17.47 4.06
CA LYS A 66 -5.16 18.65 3.71
C LYS A 66 -5.18 19.76 4.76
N LYS A 67 -6.32 19.98 5.43
CA LYS A 67 -6.51 21.13 6.33
C LYS A 67 -6.47 20.78 7.82
N MET A 68 -6.70 19.51 8.21
CA MET A 68 -6.77 19.14 9.63
C MET A 68 -5.44 18.60 10.19
N PRO A 69 -5.17 18.86 11.50
CA PRO A 69 -4.08 18.25 12.24
C PRO A 69 -4.14 16.73 12.24
N GLU A 70 -2.99 16.06 12.27
CA GLU A 70 -2.89 14.60 12.14
C GLU A 70 -3.69 13.83 13.19
N PHE A 71 -3.70 14.31 14.45
CA PHE A 71 -4.45 13.70 15.55
C PHE A 71 -5.98 13.75 15.38
N LEU A 72 -6.51 14.71 14.60
CA LEU A 72 -7.95 14.85 14.36
C LEU A 72 -8.44 14.14 13.09
N ARG A 73 -7.53 13.75 12.19
CA ARG A 73 -7.92 13.15 10.90
C ARG A 73 -8.68 11.85 11.09
N THR A 74 -8.20 10.97 11.96
CA THR A 74 -8.80 9.65 12.22
C THR A 74 -10.18 9.75 12.89
N PRO A 75 -10.40 10.47 14.01
CA PRO A 75 -11.72 10.56 14.62
C PRO A 75 -12.74 11.22 13.70
N PHE A 76 -12.34 12.23 12.93
CA PHE A 76 -13.26 12.91 12.01
C PHE A 76 -13.61 12.06 10.78
N SER A 77 -12.65 11.27 10.26
CA SER A 77 -12.93 10.28 9.21
C SER A 77 -13.92 9.22 9.69
N LEU A 78 -13.76 8.73 10.92
CA LEU A 78 -14.67 7.75 11.53
C LEU A 78 -16.07 8.32 11.72
N LEU A 79 -16.16 9.58 12.17
CA LEU A 79 -17.43 10.27 12.34
C LEU A 79 -18.18 10.38 11.00
N LEU A 80 -17.48 10.77 9.93
CA LEU A 80 -18.10 10.85 8.60
C LEU A 80 -18.56 9.48 8.08
N ALA A 81 -17.77 8.43 8.29
CA ALA A 81 -18.16 7.08 7.91
C ALA A 81 -19.37 6.58 8.71
N LEU A 82 -19.46 6.93 10.00
CA LEU A 82 -20.62 6.64 10.84
C LEU A 82 -21.87 7.34 10.31
N LEU A 83 -21.76 8.64 10.02
CA LEU A 83 -22.87 9.42 9.47
C LEU A 83 -23.34 8.87 8.12
N SER A 84 -22.43 8.43 7.27
CA SER A 84 -22.77 7.78 6.00
C SER A 84 -23.61 6.52 6.20
N GLY A 85 -23.20 5.62 7.09
CA GLY A 85 -23.96 4.40 7.37
C GLY A 85 -25.32 4.70 8.03
N PHE A 86 -25.34 5.66 8.96
CA PHE A 86 -26.56 6.09 9.65
C PHE A 86 -27.59 6.68 8.69
N PHE A 87 -27.22 7.71 7.91
CA PHE A 87 -28.13 8.35 6.97
C PHE A 87 -28.48 7.44 5.79
N GLY A 88 -27.58 6.55 5.37
CA GLY A 88 -27.88 5.58 4.32
C GLY A 88 -28.94 4.56 4.75
N ALA A 89 -28.85 4.07 5.98
CA ALA A 89 -29.84 3.17 6.56
C ALA A 89 -31.19 3.87 6.79
N ILE A 90 -31.19 5.10 7.31
CA ILE A 90 -32.41 5.92 7.43
C ILE A 90 -33.05 6.16 6.07
N GLY A 91 -32.24 6.48 5.04
CA GLY A 91 -32.74 6.68 3.68
C GLY A 91 -33.50 5.45 3.17
N GLY A 92 -32.94 4.25 3.38
CA GLY A 92 -33.64 3.02 3.02
C GLY A 92 -34.93 2.77 3.80
N TYR A 93 -34.93 3.04 5.12
CA TYR A 93 -36.15 2.95 5.94
C TYR A 93 -37.24 3.93 5.48
N LEU A 94 -36.90 5.19 5.22
CA LEU A 94 -37.86 6.20 4.76
C LEU A 94 -38.43 5.84 3.38
N THR A 95 -37.61 5.30 2.49
CA THR A 95 -38.07 4.79 1.19
C THR A 95 -39.04 3.62 1.39
N ASN A 96 -38.77 2.70 2.31
CA ASN A 96 -39.72 1.63 2.62
C ASN A 96 -41.05 2.16 3.15
N GLU A 97 -41.05 3.10 4.09
CA GLU A 97 -42.28 3.68 4.66
C GLU A 97 -43.09 4.47 3.61
N THR A 98 -42.41 5.18 2.70
CA THR A 98 -43.06 6.00 1.66
C THR A 98 -43.70 5.14 0.57
N PHE A 99 -43.01 4.10 0.13
CA PHE A 99 -43.43 3.26 -1.01
C PHE A 99 -44.03 1.92 -0.60
N ARG A 100 -44.03 1.58 0.69
CA ARG A 100 -44.52 0.32 1.27
C ARG A 100 -44.00 -0.90 0.51
N ILE A 101 -42.68 -0.94 0.31
CA ILE A 101 -42.01 -2.03 -0.43
C ILE A 101 -42.17 -3.35 0.33
N VAL A 102 -41.99 -3.32 1.65
CA VAL A 102 -42.20 -4.46 2.55
C VAL A 102 -42.87 -4.00 3.85
N ASP A 103 -43.83 -4.80 4.32
CA ASP A 103 -44.59 -4.56 5.56
C ASP A 103 -43.79 -4.94 6.82
N LEU A 104 -42.71 -4.20 7.07
CA LEU A 104 -41.76 -4.43 8.15
C LEU A 104 -42.26 -3.98 9.55
N HIS A 105 -43.40 -3.27 9.64
CA HIS A 105 -44.03 -2.79 10.89
C HIS A 105 -43.02 -2.34 11.97
N LEU A 106 -41.97 -1.64 11.53
CA LEU A 106 -40.81 -1.34 12.36
C LEU A 106 -40.98 0.06 12.95
N PRO A 107 -41.11 0.21 14.28
CA PRO A 107 -41.21 1.53 14.87
C PRO A 107 -39.93 2.34 14.64
N MET A 108 -40.08 3.65 14.46
CA MET A 108 -38.97 4.59 14.18
C MET A 108 -37.81 4.46 15.18
N SER A 109 -38.09 4.18 16.46
CA SER A 109 -37.05 3.98 17.48
C SER A 109 -36.12 2.80 17.18
N LYS A 110 -36.65 1.68 16.68
CA LYS A 110 -35.85 0.52 16.27
C LYS A 110 -35.09 0.81 14.98
N ALA A 111 -35.70 1.55 14.04
CA ALA A 111 -35.02 1.97 12.81
C ALA A 111 -33.81 2.87 13.10
N LEU A 112 -33.93 3.81 14.03
CA LEU A 112 -32.82 4.66 14.48
C LEU A 112 -31.71 3.84 15.15
N SER A 113 -32.05 2.90 16.02
CA SER A 113 -31.08 2.01 16.67
C SER A 113 -30.31 1.15 15.65
N LEU A 114 -31.02 0.55 14.70
CA LEU A 114 -30.41 -0.25 13.63
C LEU A 114 -29.52 0.61 12.72
N SER A 115 -29.97 1.83 12.39
CA SER A 115 -29.19 2.78 11.58
C SER A 115 -27.91 3.20 12.29
N PHE A 116 -27.96 3.40 13.61
CA PHE A 116 -26.77 3.71 14.41
C PHE A 116 -25.79 2.54 14.42
N PHE A 117 -26.30 1.31 14.58
CA PHE A 117 -25.47 0.10 14.50
C PHE A 117 -24.81 -0.07 13.13
N LEU A 118 -25.56 0.13 12.03
CA LEU A 118 -25.01 0.11 10.67
C LEU A 118 -23.99 1.23 10.43
N GLY A 119 -24.20 2.41 11.03
CA GLY A 119 -23.23 3.49 11.07
C GLY A 119 -21.90 3.05 11.68
N ILE A 120 -21.94 2.44 12.87
CA ILE A 120 -20.75 1.91 13.54
C ILE A 120 -20.05 0.87 12.66
N MET A 121 -20.79 -0.10 12.10
CA MET A 121 -20.21 -1.12 11.21
C MET A 121 -19.53 -0.50 9.98
N THR A 122 -20.13 0.52 9.38
CA THR A 122 -19.55 1.25 8.24
C THR A 122 -18.25 1.95 8.65
N ALA A 123 -18.22 2.61 9.81
CA ALA A 123 -17.02 3.25 10.34
C ALA A 123 -15.91 2.25 10.68
N SER A 124 -16.25 1.13 11.32
CA SER A 124 -15.31 0.05 11.63
C SER A 124 -14.71 -0.56 10.37
N LEU A 125 -15.52 -0.85 9.36
CA LEU A 125 -15.03 -1.36 8.08
C LEU A 125 -14.11 -0.36 7.38
N GLY A 126 -14.50 0.93 7.35
CA GLY A 126 -13.67 2.00 6.81
C GLY A 126 -12.31 2.10 7.50
N TYR A 127 -12.28 1.96 8.83
CA TYR A 127 -11.03 1.95 9.62
C TYR A 127 -10.14 0.75 9.29
N LEU A 128 -10.72 -0.44 9.21
CA LEU A 128 -9.98 -1.66 8.89
C LEU A 128 -9.35 -1.58 7.50
N LEU A 129 -10.11 -1.11 6.50
CA LEU A 129 -9.59 -0.89 5.15
C LEU A 129 -8.46 0.13 5.13
N TYR A 130 -8.62 1.25 5.85
CA TYR A 130 -7.55 2.24 6.01
C TYR A 130 -6.28 1.63 6.61
N LYS A 131 -6.42 0.82 7.67
CA LYS A 131 -5.29 0.18 8.36
C LYS A 131 -4.60 -0.89 7.48
N LEU A 132 -5.36 -1.68 6.73
CA LEU A 132 -4.80 -2.66 5.80
C LEU A 132 -3.98 -1.99 4.71
N VAL A 133 -4.53 -0.94 4.08
CA VAL A 133 -3.82 -0.20 3.02
C VAL A 133 -2.59 0.52 3.57
N SER A 134 -2.65 1.07 4.78
CA SER A 134 -1.48 1.73 5.38
C SER A 134 -0.38 0.72 5.74
N LEU A 135 -0.72 -0.47 6.22
CA LEU A 135 0.24 -1.54 6.47
C LEU A 135 0.93 -2.02 5.20
N GLN A 136 0.18 -2.25 4.12
CA GLN A 136 0.75 -2.65 2.82
C GLN A 136 1.76 -1.62 2.30
N ARG A 137 1.43 -0.33 2.39
CA ARG A 137 2.35 0.74 1.97
C ARG A 137 3.64 0.77 2.79
N ARG A 138 3.54 0.57 4.12
CA ARG A 138 4.72 0.50 4.99
C ARG A 138 5.59 -0.71 4.66
N GLU A 139 4.99 -1.84 4.30
CA GLU A 139 5.72 -3.03 3.85
C GLU A 139 6.46 -2.77 2.53
N GLU A 140 5.79 -2.16 1.54
CA GLU A 140 6.42 -1.76 0.27
C GLU A 140 7.57 -0.78 0.48
N GLU A 141 7.39 0.21 1.36
CA GLU A 141 8.41 1.19 1.71
C GLU A 141 9.61 0.54 2.40
N ASN A 142 9.38 -0.36 3.35
CA ASN A 142 10.45 -1.12 4.01
C ASN A 142 11.22 -2.00 3.01
N LYS A 143 10.54 -2.68 2.08
CA LYS A 143 11.19 -3.47 1.03
C LYS A 143 12.06 -2.60 0.14
N ARG A 144 11.58 -1.40 -0.21
CA ARG A 144 12.36 -0.43 -0.98
C ARG A 144 13.59 0.03 -0.21
N LEU A 145 13.46 0.38 1.07
CA LEU A 145 14.59 0.80 1.90
C LEU A 145 15.64 -0.31 2.05
N LEU A 146 15.21 -1.56 2.24
CA LEU A 146 16.09 -2.73 2.27
C LEU A 146 16.84 -2.93 0.95
N LEU A 147 16.15 -2.75 -0.19
CA LEU A 147 16.79 -2.84 -1.50
C LEU A 147 17.81 -1.71 -1.70
N GLU A 148 17.46 -0.48 -1.32
CA GLU A 148 18.39 0.66 -1.37
C GLU A 148 19.60 0.45 -0.46
N GLU A 149 19.42 -0.16 0.72
CA GLU A 149 20.53 -0.53 1.60
C GLU A 149 21.40 -1.62 0.99
N HIS A 150 20.79 -2.65 0.40
CA HIS A 150 21.53 -3.70 -0.29
C HIS A 150 22.36 -3.15 -1.46
N ILE A 151 21.79 -2.23 -2.25
CA ILE A 151 22.51 -1.51 -3.30
C ILE A 151 23.67 -0.70 -2.72
N ARG A 152 23.44 0.10 -1.66
CA ARG A 152 24.51 0.86 -1.00
C ARG A 152 25.63 -0.03 -0.46
N ASN A 153 25.29 -1.20 0.08
CA ASN A 153 26.28 -2.17 0.55
C ASN A 153 27.11 -2.71 -0.63
N LEU A 154 26.48 -3.07 -1.75
CA LEU A 154 27.20 -3.48 -2.96
C LEU A 154 28.08 -2.36 -3.52
N GLU A 155 27.60 -1.12 -3.54
CA GLU A 155 28.39 0.06 -3.93
C GLU A 155 29.56 0.29 -2.98
N SER A 156 29.41 0.07 -1.67
CA SER A 156 30.51 0.24 -0.71
C SER A 156 31.63 -0.78 -0.89
N GLN A 157 31.33 -1.97 -1.42
CA GLN A 157 32.33 -3.00 -1.72
C GLN A 157 33.21 -2.62 -2.92
N ILE A 158 32.82 -1.63 -3.72
CA ILE A 158 33.57 -1.16 -4.89
C ILE A 158 33.71 0.36 -4.82
N SER A 159 34.88 0.89 -4.44
CA SER A 159 35.14 2.34 -4.47
C SER A 159 34.96 2.88 -5.90
N PRO A 160 33.93 3.69 -6.20
CA PRO A 160 33.67 4.16 -7.56
C PRO A 160 34.83 5.03 -8.06
N HIS A 161 35.41 5.81 -7.15
CA HIS A 161 36.58 6.64 -7.44
C HIS A 161 37.80 5.80 -7.85
N PHE A 162 38.03 4.67 -7.19
CA PHE A 162 39.08 3.74 -7.59
C PHE A 162 38.82 3.21 -9.01
N MET A 163 37.61 2.74 -9.30
CA MET A 163 37.27 2.23 -10.62
C MET A 163 37.51 3.26 -11.73
N PHE A 164 37.06 4.50 -11.55
CA PHE A 164 37.30 5.56 -12.53
C PHE A 164 38.79 5.83 -12.75
N ASN A 165 39.57 5.91 -11.66
CA ASN A 165 41.01 6.17 -11.76
C ASN A 165 41.76 5.02 -12.43
N THR A 166 41.43 3.77 -12.08
CA THR A 166 42.06 2.60 -12.69
C THR A 166 41.71 2.47 -14.16
N LEU A 167 40.44 2.71 -14.55
CA LEU A 167 40.05 2.67 -15.96
C LEU A 167 40.72 3.77 -16.78
N ASN A 168 40.87 4.97 -16.24
CA ASN A 168 41.59 6.05 -16.91
C ASN A 168 43.07 5.71 -17.09
N ALA A 169 43.73 5.21 -16.04
CA ALA A 169 45.13 4.79 -16.12
C ALA A 169 45.31 3.62 -17.12
N LEU A 170 44.39 2.66 -17.13
CA LEU A 170 44.37 1.57 -18.11
C LEU A 170 44.19 2.08 -19.54
N ALA A 171 43.29 3.03 -19.76
CA ALA A 171 43.05 3.60 -21.08
C ALA A 171 44.32 4.27 -21.65
N GLU A 172 45.10 4.92 -20.80
CA GLU A 172 46.41 5.48 -21.17
C GLU A 172 47.46 4.36 -21.38
N LEU A 173 47.49 3.37 -20.50
CA LEU A 173 48.44 2.26 -20.55
C LEU A 173 48.27 1.38 -21.79
N VAL A 174 47.05 1.25 -22.32
CA VAL A 174 46.78 0.51 -23.58
C VAL A 174 47.61 1.08 -24.74
N TYR A 175 47.82 2.40 -24.78
CA TYR A 175 48.64 3.04 -25.82
C TYR A 175 50.14 2.99 -25.52
N GLN A 176 50.54 3.06 -24.24
CA GLN A 176 51.94 3.07 -23.84
C GLN A 176 52.57 1.66 -23.81
N ASN A 177 51.87 0.68 -23.24
CA ASN A 177 52.33 -0.68 -23.10
C ASN A 177 51.15 -1.69 -23.11
N PRO A 178 50.75 -2.18 -24.30
CA PRO A 178 49.59 -3.05 -24.46
C PRO A 178 49.62 -4.33 -23.63
N ARG A 179 50.81 -4.95 -23.47
CA ARG A 179 50.97 -6.18 -22.66
C ARG A 179 50.69 -5.91 -21.19
N LYS A 180 51.22 -4.82 -20.66
CA LYS A 180 51.03 -4.45 -19.26
C LYS A 180 49.60 -4.01 -18.97
N ALA A 181 48.96 -3.37 -19.95
CA ALA A 181 47.53 -3.05 -19.91
C ALA A 181 46.66 -4.32 -19.85
N GLU A 182 46.97 -5.34 -20.65
CA GLU A 182 46.27 -6.64 -20.59
C GLU A 182 46.38 -7.28 -19.19
N GLU A 183 47.58 -7.31 -18.60
CA GLU A 183 47.80 -7.83 -17.25
C GLU A 183 47.02 -7.06 -16.18
N ALA A 184 46.99 -5.73 -16.29
CA ALA A 184 46.28 -4.85 -15.36
C ALA A 184 44.75 -4.98 -15.50
N ILE A 185 44.23 -5.17 -16.72
CA ILE A 185 42.81 -5.45 -16.99
C ILE A 185 42.39 -6.78 -16.36
N LEU A 186 43.20 -7.84 -16.54
CA LEU A 186 42.93 -9.15 -15.94
C LEU A 186 42.98 -9.10 -14.40
N ALA A 187 43.92 -8.36 -13.83
CA ALA A 187 44.01 -8.15 -12.39
C ALA A 187 42.80 -7.39 -11.84
N LEU A 188 42.35 -6.34 -12.53
CA LEU A 188 41.15 -5.58 -12.18
C LEU A 188 39.89 -6.45 -12.26
N ALA A 189 39.74 -7.27 -13.31
CA ALA A 189 38.62 -8.19 -13.44
C ALA A 189 38.59 -9.24 -12.30
N SER A 190 39.76 -9.74 -11.88
CA SER A 190 39.87 -10.65 -10.74
C SER A 190 39.50 -9.96 -9.41
N LEU A 191 39.94 -8.72 -9.20
CA LEU A 191 39.62 -7.94 -8.00
C LEU A 191 38.12 -7.66 -7.89
N LEU A 192 37.48 -7.22 -8.98
CA LEU A 192 36.03 -6.97 -9.04
C LEU A 192 35.23 -8.26 -8.82
N ARG A 193 35.71 -9.38 -9.39
CA ARG A 193 35.09 -10.69 -9.15
C ARG A 193 35.23 -11.12 -7.70
N LYS A 194 36.31 -10.78 -6.99
CA LYS A 194 36.41 -11.08 -5.56
C LYS A 194 35.52 -10.16 -4.73
N SER A 195 35.53 -8.85 -5.00
CA SER A 195 34.75 -7.85 -4.25
C SER A 195 33.24 -8.12 -4.25
N LEU A 196 32.70 -8.67 -5.36
CA LEU A 196 31.27 -8.98 -5.50
C LEU A 196 30.80 -10.23 -4.74
N TYR A 197 31.72 -11.08 -4.26
CA TYR A 197 31.39 -12.35 -3.62
C TYR A 197 31.74 -12.38 -2.12
N PHE A 198 32.18 -11.26 -1.54
CA PHE A 198 32.43 -11.18 -0.11
C PHE A 198 31.15 -10.97 0.69
N GLU A 199 31.03 -11.74 1.76
CA GLU A 199 30.01 -11.51 2.78
C GLU A 199 30.31 -10.21 3.57
N PRO A 200 29.31 -9.62 4.25
CA PRO A 200 29.49 -8.39 5.03
C PRO A 200 30.54 -8.50 6.16
N LEU A 201 30.85 -9.72 6.62
CA LEU A 201 31.95 -10.00 7.53
C LEU A 201 32.96 -10.91 6.85
N ILE A 202 34.20 -10.45 6.77
CA ILE A 202 35.36 -11.21 6.29
C ILE A 202 36.41 -11.28 7.40
N THR A 203 37.30 -12.26 7.32
CA THR A 203 38.45 -12.35 8.21
C THR A 203 39.47 -11.26 7.88
N LEU A 204 40.28 -10.85 8.88
CA LEU A 204 41.39 -9.91 8.67
C LEU A 204 42.36 -10.39 7.57
N GLN A 205 42.54 -11.70 7.45
CA GLN A 205 43.41 -12.29 6.42
C GLN A 205 42.85 -12.07 5.01
N GLU A 206 41.54 -12.28 4.83
CA GLU A 206 40.86 -12.02 3.55
C GLU A 206 40.91 -10.53 3.19
N GLU A 207 40.76 -9.63 4.17
CA GLU A 207 40.90 -8.19 3.97
C GLU A 207 42.32 -7.80 3.52
N ILE A 208 43.35 -8.37 4.16
CA ILE A 208 44.76 -8.18 3.76
C ILE A 208 45.01 -8.67 2.33
N ASP A 209 44.45 -9.82 1.94
CA ASP A 209 44.64 -10.37 0.60
C ASP A 209 43.91 -9.55 -0.47
N LEU A 210 42.76 -8.97 -0.12
CA LEU A 210 42.03 -8.00 -0.96
C LEU A 210 42.85 -6.72 -1.18
N LEU A 211 43.49 -6.20 -0.14
CA LEU A 211 44.40 -5.04 -0.24
C LEU A 211 45.63 -5.34 -1.11
N LYS A 212 46.17 -6.57 -1.07
CA LYS A 212 47.27 -6.97 -1.96
C LYS A 212 46.85 -7.00 -3.42
N ASP A 213 45.67 -7.56 -3.71
CA ASP A 213 45.13 -7.57 -5.07
C ASP A 213 44.87 -6.14 -5.58
N TYR A 214 44.36 -5.26 -4.71
CA TYR A 214 44.18 -3.84 -4.99
C TYR A 214 45.51 -3.14 -5.33
N TRP A 215 46.55 -3.39 -4.52
CA TRP A 215 47.88 -2.83 -4.74
C TRP A 215 48.51 -3.35 -6.05
N LYS A 216 48.31 -4.62 -6.38
CA LYS A 216 48.78 -5.22 -7.63
C LYS A 216 48.21 -4.48 -8.85
N VAL A 217 46.91 -4.19 -8.87
CA VAL A 217 46.26 -3.43 -9.96
C VAL A 217 46.88 -2.04 -10.10
N ILE A 218 47.05 -1.30 -8.99
CA ILE A 218 47.64 0.04 -9.02
C ILE A 218 49.08 -0.01 -9.53
N SER A 219 49.89 -0.94 -9.02
CA SER A 219 51.31 -1.04 -9.39
C SER A 219 51.50 -1.28 -10.89
N LEU A 220 50.61 -2.04 -11.53
CA LEU A 220 50.65 -2.29 -12.96
C LEU A 220 50.19 -1.08 -13.78
N ALA A 221 49.24 -0.29 -13.26
CA ALA A 221 48.65 0.87 -13.92
C ALA A 221 49.45 2.18 -13.77
N SER A 222 50.28 2.31 -12.72
CA SER A 222 51.00 3.55 -12.38
C SER A 222 52.47 3.56 -12.77
N SER A 223 52.92 2.63 -13.62
CA SER A 223 54.33 2.50 -14.02
C SER A 223 54.50 2.26 -15.51
#